data_AF-A0A6J4Y3B8-F1
#
_entry.id   AF-A0A6J4Y3B8-F1
#
_cell.length_a   1.000
_cell.length_b   1.000
_cell.length_c   1.000
_cell.angle_alpha   90.00
_cell.angle_beta   90.00
_cell.angle_gamma   90.00
#
_symmetry.space_group_name_H-M   'P 1'
#
loop_
_entity.id
_entity.type
_entity.pdbx_description
1 polymer ?
#
loop_
_entity_poly.entity_id
_entity_poly.type
_entity_poly.pdbx_seq_one_letter_code
_entity_poly.pdbx_strand_id
1 'polypeptide(L)'
;MQQFAQAFVNLHPVQEKPIPELAIFPDSGLIQDSLALLPEGAFGFDRFKDVFIANYQISDDLVTVFLSRCPNPSEAAKLSIAYQEYLSEYGGESVLVSIPFFNGKLIQLHNMFEFVFTHNTYVAGVHQAPTKTAAETLVKQLSAQLSENIR
;
A
#
# COMPACT_ATOMS: atom_id res chain seq x y z
N MET A 1 -23.61 -3.75 36.49
CA MET A 1 -22.63 -3.92 35.38
C MET A 1 -22.46 -2.64 34.55
N GLN A 2 -23.51 -1.95 34.10
CA GLN A 2 -23.39 -0.73 33.27
C GLN A 2 -22.56 0.42 33.88
N GLN A 3 -22.63 0.64 35.20
CA GLN A 3 -21.83 1.70 35.85
C GLN A 3 -20.31 1.47 35.80
N PHE A 4 -19.87 0.21 35.76
CA PHE A 4 -18.44 -0.12 35.70
C PHE A 4 -17.87 0.12 34.29
N ALA A 5 -18.64 -0.23 33.25
CA ALA A 5 -18.28 0.03 31.86
C ALA A 5 -18.20 1.54 31.58
N GLN A 6 -19.15 2.32 32.08
CA GLN A 6 -19.15 3.78 31.89
C GLN A 6 -17.97 4.47 32.60
N ALA A 7 -17.63 4.02 33.81
CA ALA A 7 -16.48 4.54 34.55
C ALA A 7 -15.15 4.21 33.86
N PHE A 8 -15.02 3.01 33.29
CA PHE A 8 -13.83 2.59 32.56
C PHE A 8 -13.59 3.44 31.30
N VAL A 9 -14.64 3.69 30.50
CA VAL A 9 -14.56 4.54 29.29
C VAL A 9 -14.19 5.99 29.65
N ASN A 10 -14.75 6.53 30.73
CA ASN A 10 -14.45 7.91 31.16
C ASN A 10 -13.03 8.07 31.73
N LEU A 11 -12.45 7.01 32.30
CA LEU A 11 -11.09 7.02 32.86
C LEU A 11 -10.00 6.77 31.80
N HIS A 12 -10.36 6.25 30.63
CA HIS A 12 -9.46 6.01 29.50
C HIS A 12 -9.99 6.72 28.26
N PRO A 13 -10.01 8.06 28.23
CA PRO A 13 -10.34 8.78 27.01
C PRO A 13 -9.35 8.34 25.93
N VAL A 14 -9.90 7.75 24.85
CA VAL A 14 -9.11 7.39 23.68
C VAL A 14 -8.51 8.68 23.13
N GLN A 15 -7.21 8.86 23.30
CA GLN A 15 -6.49 9.86 22.53
C GLN A 15 -6.40 9.32 21.11
N GLU A 16 -7.22 9.85 20.22
CA GLU A 16 -7.08 9.64 18.79
C GLU A 16 -5.74 10.22 18.35
N LYS A 17 -4.69 9.39 18.39
CA LYS A 17 -3.45 9.71 17.70
C LYS A 17 -3.66 9.38 16.22
N PRO A 18 -3.57 10.37 15.32
CA PRO A 18 -3.66 10.09 13.90
C PRO A 18 -2.55 9.12 13.51
N ILE A 19 -2.91 8.07 12.77
CA ILE A 19 -1.96 7.13 12.18
C ILE A 19 -1.38 7.81 10.95
N PRO A 20 -0.10 8.24 10.96
CA PRO A 20 0.46 9.05 9.88
C PRO A 20 0.39 8.36 8.51
N GLU A 21 0.49 7.03 8.50
CA GLU A 21 0.44 6.23 7.29
C GLU A 21 -0.89 6.34 6.55
N LEU A 22 -2.00 6.59 7.26
CA LEU A 22 -3.32 6.75 6.63
C LEU A 22 -3.42 8.04 5.81
N ALA A 23 -2.69 9.09 6.19
CA ALA A 23 -2.68 10.36 5.46
C ALA A 23 -1.91 10.28 4.12
N ILE A 24 -1.20 9.18 3.86
CA ILE A 24 -0.44 8.97 2.63
C ILE A 24 -1.34 8.41 1.50
N PHE A 25 -2.47 7.79 1.85
CA PHE A 25 -3.40 7.25 0.87
C PHE A 25 -4.07 8.38 0.09
N PRO A 26 -4.01 8.41 -1.25
CA PRO A 26 -4.69 9.44 -2.04
C PRO A 26 -6.21 9.45 -1.77
N ASP A 27 -6.83 10.62 -1.64
CA ASP A 27 -8.29 10.68 -1.42
C ASP A 27 -9.11 10.30 -2.67
N SER A 28 -8.58 10.58 -3.87
CA SER A 28 -9.30 10.41 -5.12
C SER A 28 -9.54 8.93 -5.44
N GLY A 29 -10.80 8.53 -5.50
CA GLY A 29 -11.21 7.15 -5.78
C GLY A 29 -11.15 6.21 -4.57
N LEU A 30 -10.73 6.69 -3.40
CA LEU A 30 -10.65 5.90 -2.17
C LEU A 30 -12.05 5.46 -1.71
N ILE A 31 -12.22 4.17 -1.45
CA ILE A 31 -13.38 3.63 -0.75
C ILE A 31 -13.13 3.81 0.75
N GLN A 32 -13.80 4.77 1.38
CA GLN A 32 -13.49 5.25 2.74
C GLN A 32 -13.40 4.14 3.80
N ASP A 33 -14.33 3.19 3.77
CA ASP A 33 -14.41 2.10 4.77
C ASP A 33 -13.51 0.90 4.44
N SER A 34 -12.59 1.03 3.47
CA SER A 34 -11.70 -0.06 3.04
C SER A 34 -10.29 0.00 3.64
N LEU A 35 -9.97 1.06 4.38
CA LEU A 35 -8.67 1.19 5.04
C LEU A 35 -8.50 0.10 6.09
N ALA A 36 -7.42 -0.68 5.96
CA ALA A 36 -7.12 -1.76 6.89
C ALA A 36 -5.61 -1.92 7.08
N LEU A 37 -5.24 -2.54 8.20
CA LEU A 37 -3.88 -2.97 8.49
C LEU A 37 -3.83 -4.50 8.40
N LEU A 38 -2.93 -5.02 7.58
CA LEU A 38 -2.54 -6.43 7.54
C LEU A 38 -1.25 -6.59 8.35
N PRO A 39 -1.30 -7.18 9.56
CA PRO A 39 -0.12 -7.22 10.43
C PRO A 39 1.03 -8.04 9.85
N GLU A 40 0.72 -9.12 9.13
CA GLU A 40 1.72 -10.03 8.56
C GLU A 40 1.20 -10.68 7.28
N GLY A 41 2.11 -11.07 6.38
CA GLY A 41 1.79 -11.99 5.28
C GLY A 41 0.88 -11.41 4.21
N ALA A 42 0.88 -10.09 4.01
CA ALA A 42 0.05 -9.44 3.00
C ALA A 42 0.30 -10.07 1.62
N PHE A 43 -0.78 -10.33 0.88
CA PHE A 43 -0.75 -10.89 -0.48
C PHE A 43 -0.04 -12.26 -0.60
N GLY A 44 0.06 -13.00 0.51
CA GLY A 44 0.77 -14.29 0.56
C GLY A 44 2.28 -14.16 0.74
N PHE A 45 2.81 -12.94 0.85
CA PHE A 45 4.23 -12.69 1.04
C PHE A 45 4.56 -12.52 2.53
N ASP A 46 5.15 -13.55 3.13
CA ASP A 46 5.43 -13.69 4.56
C ASP A 46 6.34 -12.59 5.16
N ARG A 47 7.20 -12.00 4.33
CA ARG A 47 8.11 -10.91 4.71
C ARG A 47 7.42 -9.56 4.87
N PHE A 48 6.19 -9.40 4.37
CA PHE A 48 5.43 -8.20 4.65
C PHE A 48 4.96 -8.17 6.11
N LYS A 49 5.19 -7.02 6.75
CA LYS A 49 4.74 -6.70 8.11
C LYS A 49 4.11 -5.32 8.09
N ASP A 50 3.06 -5.15 8.90
CA ASP A 50 2.32 -3.90 9.09
C ASP A 50 2.01 -3.20 7.76
N VAL A 51 1.31 -3.91 6.87
CA VAL A 51 0.91 -3.39 5.56
C VAL A 51 -0.44 -2.72 5.67
N PHE A 52 -0.45 -1.40 5.52
CA PHE A 52 -1.68 -0.65 5.32
C PHE A 52 -2.18 -0.88 3.91
N ILE A 53 -3.49 -1.09 3.76
CA ILE A 53 -4.16 -1.25 2.48
C ILE A 53 -5.39 -0.35 2.41
N ALA A 54 -5.77 0.01 1.18
CA ALA A 54 -7.07 0.60 0.90
C ALA A 54 -7.52 0.23 -0.52
N ASN A 55 -8.82 0.11 -0.71
CA ASN A 55 -9.42 -0.16 -2.01
C ASN A 55 -9.81 1.14 -2.70
N TYR A 56 -9.60 1.16 -4.01
CA TYR A 56 -9.90 2.28 -4.89
C TYR A 56 -10.81 1.84 -6.02
N GLN A 57 -11.77 2.70 -6.33
CA GLN A 57 -12.58 2.60 -7.53
C GLN A 57 -12.06 3.62 -8.56
N ILE A 58 -11.43 3.13 -9.62
CA ILE A 58 -10.93 3.95 -10.74
C ILE A 58 -11.74 3.61 -11.98
N SER A 59 -12.66 4.49 -12.39
CA SER A 59 -13.70 4.15 -13.37
C SER A 59 -14.46 2.91 -12.91
N ASP A 60 -14.40 1.79 -13.65
CA ASP A 60 -15.04 0.52 -13.30
C ASP A 60 -14.06 -0.48 -12.65
N ASP A 61 -12.78 -0.13 -12.50
CA ASP A 61 -11.74 -0.99 -11.93
C ASP A 61 -11.65 -0.85 -10.40
N LEU A 62 -11.70 -1.99 -9.70
CA LEU A 62 -11.38 -2.09 -8.28
C LEU A 62 -9.90 -2.46 -8.11
N VAL A 63 -9.15 -1.64 -7.37
CA VAL A 63 -7.71 -1.83 -7.17
C VAL A 63 -7.37 -1.68 -5.68
N THR A 64 -6.46 -2.51 -5.16
CA THR A 64 -5.92 -2.33 -3.82
C THR A 64 -4.63 -1.51 -3.90
N VAL A 65 -4.54 -0.42 -3.13
CA VAL A 65 -3.28 0.29 -2.86
C VAL A 65 -2.71 -0.23 -1.55
N PHE A 66 -1.39 -0.37 -1.46
CA PHE A 66 -0.72 -0.79 -0.24
C PHE A 66 0.50 0.06 0.10
N LEU A 67 0.81 0.09 1.39
CA LEU A 67 1.93 0.82 1.96
C LEU A 67 2.49 0.05 3.17
N SER A 68 3.80 -0.11 3.22
CA SER A 68 4.51 -0.65 4.38
C SER A 68 5.71 0.22 4.71
N ARG A 69 5.92 0.48 6.00
CA ARG A 69 7.04 1.28 6.50
C ARG A 69 8.16 0.37 7.00
N CYS A 70 9.36 0.60 6.49
CA CYS A 70 10.58 -0.09 6.89
C CYS A 70 11.41 0.77 7.87
N PRO A 71 12.38 0.18 8.60
CA PRO A 71 13.25 0.93 9.50
C PRO A 71 14.16 1.95 8.80
N ASN A 72 14.57 1.68 7.56
CA ASN A 72 15.46 2.54 6.78
C ASN A 72 15.31 2.27 5.26
N PRO A 73 15.87 3.13 4.39
CA PRO A 73 15.73 2.98 2.94
C PRO A 73 16.37 1.72 2.35
N SER A 74 17.44 1.20 2.97
CA SER A 74 18.08 -0.04 2.51
C SER A 74 17.16 -1.24 2.73
N GLU A 75 16.49 -1.31 3.87
CA GLU A 75 15.49 -2.36 4.14
C GLU A 75 14.26 -2.24 3.24
N ALA A 76 13.81 -1.02 2.94
CA ALA A 76 12.74 -0.81 1.96
C ALA A 76 13.12 -1.33 0.56
N ALA A 77 14.34 -1.03 0.10
CA ALA A 77 14.85 -1.53 -1.17
C ALA A 77 14.93 -3.06 -1.20
N LYS A 78 15.47 -3.69 -0.15
CA LYS A 78 15.53 -5.16 -0.03
C LYS A 78 14.15 -5.81 -0.03
N LEU A 79 13.18 -5.22 0.67
CA LEU A 79 11.82 -5.74 0.74
C LEU A 79 11.10 -5.62 -0.61
N SER A 80 11.24 -4.47 -1.29
CA SER A 80 10.69 -4.26 -2.64
C SER A 80 11.28 -5.25 -3.65
N ILE A 81 12.61 -5.44 -3.67
CA ILE A 81 13.27 -6.41 -4.54
C ILE A 81 12.74 -7.82 -4.26
N ALA A 82 12.67 -8.21 -2.99
CA ALA A 82 12.19 -9.54 -2.62
C ALA A 82 10.73 -9.79 -3.00
N TYR A 83 9.86 -8.77 -2.91
CA TYR A 83 8.48 -8.90 -3.37
C TYR A 83 8.41 -9.02 -4.90
N GLN A 84 9.25 -8.30 -5.64
CA GLN A 84 9.34 -8.45 -7.10
C GLN A 84 9.83 -9.84 -7.51
N GLU A 85 10.81 -10.39 -6.80
CA GLU A 85 11.32 -11.75 -6.99
C GLU A 85 10.21 -12.77 -6.70
N TYR A 86 9.53 -12.64 -5.55
CA TYR A 86 8.37 -13.45 -5.21
C TYR A 86 7.33 -13.44 -6.34
N LEU A 87 6.89 -12.26 -6.80
CA LEU A 87 5.93 -12.18 -7.91
C LEU A 87 6.43 -12.87 -9.18
N SER A 88 7.73 -12.77 -9.48
CA SER A 88 8.35 -13.43 -10.65
C SER A 88 8.37 -14.96 -10.51
N GLU A 89 8.64 -15.48 -9.30
CA GLU A 89 8.61 -16.92 -8.99
C GLU A 89 7.22 -17.53 -9.21
N TYR A 90 6.15 -16.76 -8.96
CA TYR A 90 4.77 -17.18 -9.21
C TYR A 90 4.28 -16.91 -10.64
N GLY A 91 5.19 -16.59 -11.58
CA GLY A 91 4.87 -16.41 -13.00
C GLY A 91 4.60 -14.96 -13.40
N GLY A 92 5.00 -13.99 -12.58
CA GLY A 92 4.89 -12.58 -12.89
C GLY A 92 5.92 -12.14 -13.94
N GLU A 93 5.47 -11.39 -14.93
CA GLU A 93 6.32 -10.88 -16.01
C GLU A 93 6.48 -9.36 -15.90
N SER A 94 7.71 -8.87 -16.05
CA SER A 94 7.98 -7.43 -16.05
C SER A 94 7.38 -6.79 -17.30
N VAL A 95 6.59 -5.73 -17.10
CA VAL A 95 6.02 -4.94 -18.20
C VAL A 95 6.62 -3.54 -18.19
N LEU A 96 6.81 -2.95 -19.37
CA LEU A 96 7.28 -1.58 -19.49
C LEU A 96 6.24 -0.62 -18.91
N VAL A 97 6.70 0.27 -18.05
CA VAL A 97 5.93 1.40 -17.54
C VAL A 97 5.83 2.49 -18.61
N SER A 98 4.69 3.15 -18.71
CA SER A 98 4.46 4.27 -19.64
C SER A 98 5.17 5.55 -19.18
N ILE A 99 5.54 5.63 -17.91
CA ILE A 99 6.20 6.78 -17.28
C ILE A 99 7.41 6.26 -16.48
N PRO A 100 8.60 6.90 -16.54
CA PRO A 100 9.77 6.43 -15.80
C PRO A 100 9.53 6.46 -14.28
N PHE A 101 9.54 5.29 -13.66
CA PHE A 101 9.64 5.13 -12.21
C PHE A 101 11.01 4.54 -11.88
N PHE A 102 11.93 5.37 -11.37
CA PHE A 102 13.32 4.96 -11.13
C PHE A 102 13.48 3.85 -10.09
N ASN A 103 12.53 3.73 -9.15
CA ASN A 103 12.61 2.82 -8.01
C ASN A 103 11.41 1.86 -7.94
N GLY A 104 10.81 1.52 -9.07
CA GLY A 104 9.63 0.67 -9.12
C GLY A 104 9.57 -0.23 -10.34
N LYS A 105 8.71 -1.24 -10.25
CA LYS A 105 8.50 -2.21 -11.33
C LYS A 105 7.01 -2.52 -11.45
N LEU A 106 6.53 -2.50 -12.69
CA LEU A 106 5.22 -3.02 -13.08
C LEU A 106 5.38 -4.48 -13.49
N ILE A 107 4.60 -5.34 -12.87
CA ILE A 107 4.62 -6.79 -13.08
C ILE A 107 3.19 -7.22 -13.43
N GLN A 108 3.03 -7.93 -14.55
CA GLN A 108 1.78 -8.59 -14.89
C GLN A 108 1.82 -10.01 -14.31
N LEU A 109 0.84 -10.35 -13.49
CA LEU A 109 0.67 -11.69 -12.93
C LEU A 109 -0.73 -12.17 -13.30
N HIS A 110 -0.78 -13.21 -14.14
CA HIS A 110 -2.01 -13.63 -14.83
C HIS A 110 -2.61 -12.47 -15.66
N ASN A 111 -3.83 -12.04 -15.34
CA ASN A 111 -4.55 -10.96 -16.05
C ASN A 111 -4.61 -9.66 -15.24
N MET A 112 -3.80 -9.55 -14.18
CA MET A 112 -3.79 -8.41 -13.28
C MET A 112 -2.40 -7.80 -13.21
N PHE A 113 -2.33 -6.55 -12.77
CA PHE A 113 -1.10 -5.78 -12.66
C PHE A 113 -0.77 -5.50 -11.20
N GLU A 114 0.46 -5.83 -10.83
CA GLU A 114 1.11 -5.44 -9.60
C GLU A 114 2.08 -4.31 -9.92
N PHE A 115 2.15 -3.31 -9.05
CA PHE A 115 3.23 -2.34 -9.12
C PHE A 115 3.80 -2.17 -7.74
N VAL A 116 5.11 -2.27 -7.60
CA VAL A 116 5.80 -2.02 -6.34
C VAL A 116 6.94 -1.05 -6.56
N PHE A 117 7.08 -0.09 -5.65
CA PHE A 117 8.18 0.86 -5.61
C PHE A 117 8.59 1.22 -4.20
N THR A 118 9.70 1.94 -4.09
CA THR A 118 10.18 2.49 -2.82
C THR A 118 10.27 4.00 -2.84
N HIS A 119 9.95 4.62 -1.71
CA HIS A 119 10.17 6.04 -1.44
C HIS A 119 10.65 6.22 0.01
N ASN A 120 11.87 6.74 0.20
CA ASN A 120 12.52 6.80 1.52
C ASN A 120 12.48 5.45 2.25
N THR A 121 11.81 5.37 3.39
CA THR A 121 11.67 4.16 4.20
C THR A 121 10.43 3.34 3.86
N TYR A 122 9.71 3.65 2.78
CA TYR A 122 8.46 3.01 2.44
C TYR A 122 8.58 2.10 1.23
N VAL A 123 7.87 0.97 1.30
CA VAL A 123 7.51 0.15 0.15
C VAL A 123 6.03 0.37 -0.11
N ALA A 124 5.69 0.72 -1.34
CA ALA A 124 4.34 1.11 -1.70
C ALA A 124 3.98 0.58 -3.08
N GLY A 125 2.70 0.50 -3.39
CA GLY A 125 2.28 -0.08 -4.64
C GLY A 125 0.79 -0.26 -4.82
N VAL A 126 0.46 -0.95 -5.91
CA VAL A 126 -0.88 -1.48 -6.14
C VAL A 126 -0.82 -3.00 -6.25
N HIS A 127 -1.88 -3.63 -5.78
CA HIS A 127 -2.14 -5.05 -5.85
C HIS A 127 -3.40 -5.30 -6.66
N GLN A 128 -3.35 -6.28 -7.55
CA GLN A 128 -4.46 -6.75 -8.37
C GLN A 128 -5.19 -5.63 -9.14
N ALA A 129 -4.45 -4.77 -9.84
CA ALA A 129 -5.07 -3.81 -10.75
C ALA A 129 -5.57 -4.53 -12.02
N PRO A 130 -6.85 -4.39 -12.42
CA PRO A 130 -7.39 -5.02 -13.64
C PRO A 130 -6.73 -4.52 -14.93
N THR A 131 -6.28 -3.27 -14.93
CA THR A 131 -5.66 -2.64 -16.10
C THR A 131 -4.34 -1.97 -15.73
N LYS A 132 -3.41 -1.95 -16.69
CA LYS A 132 -2.15 -1.20 -16.59
C LYS A 132 -2.42 0.29 -16.31
N THR A 133 -3.43 0.86 -16.94
CA THR A 133 -3.79 2.28 -16.76
C THR A 133 -4.25 2.57 -15.33
N ALA A 134 -5.08 1.70 -14.73
CA ALA A 134 -5.49 1.87 -13.34
C ALA A 134 -4.30 1.79 -12.39
N ALA A 135 -3.40 0.82 -12.60
CA ALA A 135 -2.18 0.66 -11.82
C ALA A 135 -1.29 1.92 -11.87
N GLU A 136 -0.95 2.38 -13.07
CA GLU A 136 -0.10 3.56 -13.26
C GLU A 136 -0.73 4.85 -12.72
N THR A 137 -2.05 4.99 -12.85
CA THR A 137 -2.79 6.15 -12.31
C THR A 137 -2.65 6.24 -10.79
N LEU A 138 -2.92 5.14 -10.09
CA LEU A 138 -2.86 5.09 -8.63
C LEU A 138 -1.43 5.21 -8.11
N VAL A 139 -0.46 4.55 -8.75
CA VAL A 139 0.96 4.65 -8.39
C VAL A 139 1.45 6.09 -8.53
N LYS A 140 1.04 6.81 -9.58
CA LYS A 140 1.39 8.23 -9.75
C LYS A 140 0.81 9.10 -8.62
N GLN A 141 -0.45 8.88 -8.25
CA GLN A 141 -1.08 9.60 -7.15
C GLN A 141 -0.41 9.29 -5.80
N LEU A 142 -0.15 8.02 -5.53
CA LEU A 142 0.51 7.56 -4.30
C LEU A 142 1.94 8.09 -4.18
N SER A 143 2.70 8.08 -5.27
CA SER A 143 4.05 8.65 -5.29
C SER A 143 4.04 10.15 -5.01
N ALA A 144 3.06 10.89 -5.51
CA ALA A 144 2.93 12.32 -5.23
C ALA A 144 2.63 12.55 -3.73
N GLN A 145 1.69 11.79 -3.17
CA GLN A 145 1.36 11.86 -1.74
C GLN A 145 2.58 11.56 -0.84
N LEU A 146 3.36 10.53 -1.19
CA LEU A 146 4.59 10.19 -0.47
C LEU A 146 5.63 11.31 -0.52
N SER A 147 5.80 11.98 -1.65
CA SER A 147 6.74 13.11 -1.77
C SER A 147 6.27 14.37 -1.04
N GLU A 148 4.95 14.58 -0.92
CA GLU A 148 4.38 15.74 -0.23
C GLU A 148 4.40 15.58 1.30
N ASN A 149 4.07 14.38 1.79
CA ASN A 149 3.92 14.10 3.22
C ASN A 149 5.23 13.65 3.89
N ILE A 150 6.26 13.30 3.12
CA ILE A 150 7.53 12.76 3.64
C ILE A 150 8.70 13.53 3.03
N ARG A 151 8.99 14.68 3.65
CA ARG A 151 10.17 15.52 3.34
C ARG A 151 11.37 15.16 4.19
#